data_AF-A0A7W8UU36-F1
#
_entry.id   AF-A0A7W8UU36-F1
#
_cell.length_a   1.000
_cell.length_b   1.000
_cell.length_c   1.000
_cell.angle_alpha   90.00
_cell.angle_beta   90.00
_cell.angle_gamma   90.00
#
_symmetry.space_group_name_H-M   'P 1'
#
loop_
_entity.id
_entity.type
_entity.pdbx_description
1 polymer ?
#
loop_
_entity_poly.entity_id
_entity_poly.type
_entity_poly.pdbx_seq_one_letter_code
_entity_poly.pdbx_strand_id
1 'polypeptide(L)'
;MKKGSKAAEPDTNGIVSGTPHADARRTGARRTDAPRVDAPRKYDPEQTKRNILDVATQEFSAMGLTGARVDAIAERTNTTKRMLYYYFGSKEGLYQAVLEKVYGDIRALEQDLHISELDPVEGMRALVEFTFDYHDRQRDFVRLVTIENIHGAKYVEQVKTFKGRNVTVIHTIEDLLARGIAAGQFRSDIDPIDLHLMISSLCFHRVGNRHTFGTAFGRDPSHPRLRARHRAMIVDAILRFVKKDD
;
A
#
# COMPACT_ATOMS: atom_id res chain seq x y z
N MET A 1 53.13 -0.57 16.03
CA MET A 1 53.88 0.31 16.96
C MET A 1 53.22 1.68 16.92
N LYS A 2 52.51 2.10 17.99
CA LYS A 2 52.95 3.04 19.06
C LYS A 2 53.28 4.43 18.50
N LYS A 3 52.81 5.58 18.97
CA LYS A 3 52.13 6.13 20.17
C LYS A 3 51.56 7.50 19.69
N GLY A 4 50.43 8.05 20.16
CA GLY A 4 50.20 8.51 21.53
C GLY A 4 50.86 9.89 21.74
N SER A 5 50.06 10.96 21.81
CA SER A 5 50.43 12.16 22.57
C SER A 5 49.17 12.83 23.14
N LYS A 6 49.27 13.14 24.43
CA LYS A 6 48.25 13.63 25.36
C LYS A 6 48.90 14.81 26.10
N ALA A 7 48.06 15.60 26.76
CA ALA A 7 48.36 16.65 27.74
C ALA A 7 48.61 18.06 27.14
N ALA A 8 48.17 19.16 27.75
CA ALA A 8 47.94 19.39 29.18
C ALA A 8 46.94 20.53 29.47
N GLU A 9 46.15 20.40 30.53
CA GLU A 9 45.76 21.51 31.43
C GLU A 9 46.97 21.91 32.31
N PRO A 10 46.99 23.13 32.89
CA PRO A 10 46.62 23.27 34.31
C PRO A 10 45.74 24.51 34.60
N ASP A 11 44.76 24.47 35.52
CA ASP A 11 44.87 24.54 37.01
C ASP A 11 45.22 25.98 37.47
N THR A 12 44.48 26.72 38.31
CA THR A 12 44.09 26.40 39.70
C THR A 12 43.35 27.56 40.38
N ASN A 13 42.54 27.20 41.41
CA ASN A 13 42.30 27.86 42.71
C ASN A 13 41.66 29.27 42.76
N GLY A 14 40.77 29.61 43.71
CA GLY A 14 40.37 29.08 45.03
C GLY A 14 39.45 30.17 45.65
N ILE A 15 38.73 30.07 46.78
CA ILE A 15 38.91 29.36 48.04
C ILE A 15 37.66 29.66 48.92
N VAL A 16 37.12 28.61 49.58
CA VAL A 16 36.73 28.47 51.04
C VAL A 16 35.60 29.39 51.60
N SER A 17 34.59 28.97 52.38
CA SER A 17 34.43 28.14 53.62
C SER A 17 32.90 28.02 53.90
N GLY A 18 32.30 27.18 54.75
CA GLY A 18 32.69 26.27 55.84
C GLY A 18 31.41 25.62 56.44
N THR A 19 31.59 24.46 57.07
CA THR A 19 30.69 23.41 57.65
C THR A 19 29.94 23.80 58.95
N PRO A 20 29.29 22.87 59.74
CA PRO A 20 28.27 21.80 59.49
C PRO A 20 27.16 21.70 60.61
N HIS A 21 26.16 20.81 60.48
CA HIS A 21 25.40 20.06 61.53
C HIS A 21 24.10 19.50 60.89
N ALA A 22 23.47 18.36 61.22
CA ALA A 22 23.70 17.21 62.09
C ALA A 22 22.74 16.08 61.64
N ASP A 23 23.08 14.86 62.04
CA ASP A 23 22.42 13.57 61.80
C ASP A 23 20.98 13.43 62.37
N ALA A 24 20.08 12.74 61.68
CA ALA A 24 18.96 11.99 62.27
C ALA A 24 18.27 11.06 61.25
N ARG A 25 18.57 9.77 61.37
CA ARG A 25 17.79 8.66 60.78
C ARG A 25 16.36 8.65 61.35
N ARG A 26 15.34 8.41 60.50
CA ARG A 26 14.14 7.59 60.85
C ARG A 26 13.24 7.26 59.65
N THR A 27 13.10 5.95 59.41
CA THR A 27 11.85 5.20 59.13
C THR A 27 10.97 5.55 57.92
N GLY A 28 11.09 4.72 56.88
CA GLY A 28 10.01 3.86 56.38
C GLY A 28 8.67 4.49 55.96
N ALA A 29 8.48 4.63 54.64
CA ALA A 29 7.16 4.49 54.02
C ALA A 29 7.33 3.97 52.58
N ARG A 30 7.22 2.64 52.43
CA ARG A 30 7.12 1.99 51.12
C ARG A 30 5.74 2.34 50.55
N ARG A 31 5.68 3.31 49.64
CA ARG A 31 4.47 3.54 48.83
C ARG A 31 4.27 2.29 47.98
N THR A 32 3.24 1.52 48.31
CA THR A 32 2.75 0.44 47.47
C THR A 32 2.12 1.07 46.24
N ASP A 33 2.83 1.04 45.11
CA ASP A 33 2.22 1.25 43.79
C ASP A 33 1.21 0.15 43.56
N ALA A 34 -0.07 0.46 43.76
CA ALA A 34 -1.14 -0.39 43.29
C ALA A 34 -1.13 -0.38 41.75
N PRO A 35 -1.30 -1.54 41.08
CA PRO A 35 -1.35 -1.58 39.63
C PRO A 35 -2.56 -0.75 39.17
N ARG A 36 -2.30 0.30 38.38
CA ARG A 36 -3.35 1.03 37.67
C ARG A 36 -4.03 0.01 36.77
N VAL A 37 -5.26 -0.35 37.10
CA VAL A 37 -6.12 -1.17 36.24
C VAL A 37 -6.31 -0.36 34.97
N ASP A 38 -5.66 -0.79 33.89
CA ASP A 38 -5.85 -0.21 32.57
C ASP A 38 -7.35 -0.26 32.27
N ALA A 39 -7.94 0.91 32.01
CA ALA A 39 -9.34 1.02 31.64
C ALA A 39 -9.63 0.07 30.46
N PRO A 40 -10.77 -0.64 30.46
CA PRO A 40 -11.06 -1.64 29.44
C PRO A 40 -10.97 -0.97 28.06
N ARG A 41 -10.04 -1.46 27.24
CA ARG A 41 -9.76 -0.98 25.89
C ARG A 41 -11.10 -0.94 25.15
N LYS A 42 -11.62 0.26 24.87
CA LYS A 42 -12.92 0.47 24.25
C LYS A 42 -12.94 -0.33 22.94
N TYR A 43 -13.78 -1.36 22.89
CA TYR A 43 -13.94 -2.20 21.72
C TYR A 43 -14.39 -1.32 20.55
N ASP A 44 -13.53 -1.17 19.54
CA ASP A 44 -13.85 -0.49 18.29
C ASP A 44 -14.09 -1.58 17.22
N PRO A 45 -15.36 -1.88 16.90
CA PRO A 45 -15.71 -2.89 15.91
C PRO A 45 -15.13 -2.59 14.52
N GLU A 46 -15.04 -1.31 14.15
CA GLU A 46 -14.56 -0.90 12.83
C GLU A 46 -13.05 -1.02 12.73
N GLN A 47 -12.32 -0.64 13.78
CA GLN A 47 -10.88 -0.87 13.84
C GLN A 47 -10.54 -2.37 13.81
N THR A 48 -11.34 -3.19 14.49
CA THR A 48 -11.19 -4.65 14.48
C THR A 48 -11.42 -5.21 13.08
N LYS A 49 -12.49 -4.77 12.41
CA LYS A 49 -12.80 -5.18 11.03
C LYS A 49 -11.69 -4.80 10.05
N ARG A 50 -11.15 -3.57 10.15
CA ARG A 50 -10.01 -3.12 9.34
C ARG A 50 -8.77 -3.99 9.54
N ASN A 51 -8.40 -4.22 10.81
CA ASN A 51 -7.24 -5.08 11.14
C ASN A 51 -7.41 -6.50 10.57
N ILE A 52 -8.62 -7.06 10.64
CA ILE A 52 -8.91 -8.36 10.04
C ILE A 52 -8.69 -8.34 8.53
N LEU A 53 -9.22 -7.34 7.83
CA LEU A 53 -9.06 -7.23 6.38
C LEU A 53 -7.60 -7.07 5.96
N ASP A 54 -6.80 -6.30 6.69
CA ASP A 54 -5.38 -6.11 6.37
C ASP A 54 -4.59 -7.41 6.53
N VAL A 55 -4.80 -8.15 7.62
CA VAL A 55 -4.14 -9.45 7.83
C VAL A 55 -4.64 -10.50 6.83
N ALA A 56 -5.95 -10.53 6.56
CA ALA A 56 -6.54 -11.43 5.58
C ALA A 56 -6.02 -11.15 4.15
N THR A 57 -5.81 -9.87 3.78
CA THR A 57 -5.20 -9.47 2.50
C THR A 57 -3.84 -10.12 2.31
N GLN A 58 -2.99 -10.07 3.35
CA GLN A 58 -1.66 -10.69 3.31
C GLN A 58 -1.75 -12.22 3.23
N GLU A 59 -2.64 -12.84 4.02
CA GLU A 59 -2.82 -14.29 4.01
C GLU A 59 -3.31 -14.81 2.64
N PHE A 60 -4.36 -14.19 2.08
CA PHE A 60 -4.91 -14.61 0.79
C PHE A 60 -3.98 -14.30 -0.36
N SER A 61 -3.28 -13.17 -0.36
CA SER A 61 -2.32 -12.88 -1.42
C SER A 61 -1.13 -13.86 -1.37
N ALA A 62 -0.69 -14.29 -0.19
CA ALA A 62 0.39 -15.25 -0.04
C ALA A 62 -0.03 -16.68 -0.43
N MET A 63 -1.18 -17.14 0.07
CA MET A 63 -1.58 -18.55 0.06
C MET A 63 -2.70 -18.89 -0.94
N GLY A 64 -3.30 -17.89 -1.58
CA GLY A 64 -4.51 -18.05 -2.37
C GLY A 64 -5.75 -18.35 -1.52
N LEU A 65 -6.94 -18.33 -2.14
CA LEU A 65 -8.17 -18.64 -1.43
C LEU A 65 -8.14 -20.04 -0.83
N THR A 66 -7.76 -21.07 -1.60
CA THR A 66 -7.74 -22.46 -1.09
C THR A 66 -6.72 -22.64 0.04
N GLY A 67 -5.50 -22.12 -0.09
CA GLY A 67 -4.41 -22.34 0.86
C GLY A 67 -4.49 -21.51 2.15
N ALA A 68 -5.11 -20.33 2.12
CA ALA A 68 -5.20 -19.44 3.28
C ALA A 68 -5.90 -20.11 4.48
N ARG A 69 -5.40 -19.89 5.69
CA ARG A 69 -6.01 -20.45 6.90
C ARG A 69 -6.71 -19.38 7.74
N VAL A 70 -8.03 -19.53 7.93
CA VAL A 70 -8.82 -18.63 8.80
C VAL A 70 -8.29 -18.62 10.23
N ASP A 71 -7.77 -19.76 10.70
CA ASP A 71 -7.16 -19.86 12.03
C ASP A 71 -5.88 -18.98 12.13
N ALA A 72 -5.05 -18.97 11.08
CA ALA A 72 -3.85 -18.13 11.02
C ALA A 72 -4.20 -16.63 11.00
N ILE A 73 -5.27 -16.26 10.30
CA ILE A 73 -5.80 -14.88 10.32
C ILE A 73 -6.27 -14.53 11.73
N ALA A 74 -6.99 -15.43 12.40
CA ALA A 74 -7.51 -15.20 13.73
C ALA A 74 -6.39 -14.95 14.75
N GLU A 75 -5.38 -15.81 14.75
CA GLU A 75 -4.19 -15.69 15.60
C GLU A 75 -3.46 -14.35 15.38
N ARG A 76 -3.19 -14.00 14.11
CA ARG A 76 -2.47 -12.78 13.75
C ARG A 76 -3.24 -11.49 14.06
N THR A 77 -4.56 -11.56 14.14
CA THR A 77 -5.43 -10.41 14.47
C THR A 77 -5.81 -10.35 15.94
N ASN A 78 -5.32 -11.29 16.76
CA ASN A 78 -5.72 -11.49 18.15
C ASN A 78 -7.26 -11.54 18.32
N THR A 79 -7.92 -12.23 17.39
CA THR A 79 -9.36 -12.47 17.39
C THR A 79 -9.64 -13.98 17.37
N THR A 80 -10.91 -14.36 17.39
CA THR A 80 -11.31 -15.77 17.29
C THR A 80 -11.89 -16.08 15.92
N LYS A 81 -11.78 -17.34 15.49
CA LYS A 81 -12.47 -17.84 14.28
C LYS A 81 -13.97 -17.51 14.28
N ARG A 82 -14.61 -17.60 15.45
CA ARG A 82 -16.02 -17.23 15.64
C ARG A 82 -16.27 -15.76 15.31
N MET A 83 -15.38 -14.85 15.71
CA MET A 83 -15.49 -13.44 15.38
C MET A 83 -15.29 -13.17 13.88
N LEU A 84 -14.36 -13.88 13.23
CA LEU A 84 -14.21 -13.77 11.77
C LEU A 84 -15.50 -14.18 11.06
N TYR A 85 -16.12 -15.30 11.43
CA TYR A 85 -17.40 -15.70 10.83
C TYR A 85 -18.58 -14.81 11.25
N TYR A 86 -18.55 -14.20 12.42
CA TYR A 86 -19.52 -13.19 12.80
C TYR A 86 -19.49 -11.98 11.84
N TYR A 87 -18.29 -11.50 11.49
CA TYR A 87 -18.14 -10.35 10.59
C TYR A 87 -18.36 -10.66 9.11
N PHE A 88 -17.94 -11.85 8.67
CA PHE A 88 -17.79 -12.14 7.24
C PHE A 88 -18.57 -13.39 6.78
N GLY A 89 -19.23 -14.11 7.68
CA GLY A 89 -20.05 -15.28 7.41
C GLY A 89 -19.25 -16.54 7.08
N SER A 90 -18.35 -16.47 6.11
CA SER A 90 -17.52 -17.58 5.65
C SER A 90 -16.11 -17.12 5.28
N LYS A 91 -15.25 -18.09 4.89
CA LYS A 91 -13.92 -17.78 4.35
C LYS A 91 -14.03 -17.05 3.01
N GLU A 92 -14.97 -17.46 2.17
CA GLU A 92 -15.29 -16.83 0.89
C GLU A 92 -15.84 -15.42 1.09
N GLY A 93 -16.70 -15.21 2.09
CA GLY A 93 -17.21 -13.88 2.42
C GLY A 93 -16.10 -12.94 2.93
N LEU A 94 -15.15 -13.47 3.71
CA LEU A 94 -13.96 -12.71 4.10
C LEU A 94 -13.07 -12.39 2.89
N TYR A 95 -12.90 -13.33 1.97
CA TYR A 95 -12.15 -13.12 0.73
C TYR A 95 -12.82 -12.06 -0.17
N GLN A 96 -14.14 -12.11 -0.34
CA GLN A 96 -14.90 -11.08 -1.07
C GLN A 96 -14.75 -9.70 -0.44
N ALA A 97 -14.79 -9.61 0.89
CA ALA A 97 -14.57 -8.35 1.59
C ALA A 97 -13.13 -7.81 1.41
N VAL A 98 -12.14 -8.71 1.34
CA VAL A 98 -10.75 -8.36 0.98
C VAL A 98 -10.69 -7.83 -0.46
N LEU A 99 -11.29 -8.52 -1.43
CA LEU A 99 -11.35 -8.05 -2.82
C LEU A 99 -12.03 -6.68 -2.91
N GLU A 100 -13.17 -6.51 -2.25
CA GLU A 100 -13.88 -5.23 -2.19
C GLU A 100 -13.01 -4.11 -1.63
N LYS A 101 -12.24 -4.38 -0.58
CA LYS A 101 -11.29 -3.41 -0.01
C LYS A 101 -10.21 -3.05 -1.03
N VAL A 102 -9.46 -4.03 -1.54
CA VAL A 102 -8.27 -3.74 -2.36
C VAL A 102 -8.60 -3.09 -3.71
N TYR A 103 -9.73 -3.44 -4.33
CA TYR A 103 -10.22 -2.76 -5.53
C TYR A 103 -10.85 -1.40 -5.22
N GLY A 104 -11.33 -1.18 -4.00
CA GLY A 104 -11.78 0.13 -3.53
C GLY A 104 -10.62 1.09 -3.32
N ASP A 105 -9.58 0.64 -2.64
CA ASP A 105 -8.42 1.46 -2.24
C ASP A 105 -7.73 2.11 -3.46
N ILE A 106 -7.51 1.36 -4.54
CA ILE A 106 -6.90 1.92 -5.77
C ILE A 106 -7.76 3.03 -6.39
N ARG A 107 -9.09 2.86 -6.41
CA ARG A 107 -10.00 3.80 -7.06
C ARG A 107 -10.20 5.06 -6.24
N ALA A 108 -10.23 4.95 -4.91
CA ALA A 108 -10.25 6.11 -4.04
C ALA A 108 -8.98 6.96 -4.22
N LEU A 109 -7.81 6.32 -4.21
CA LEU A 109 -6.53 7.02 -4.36
C LEU A 109 -6.35 7.63 -5.77
N GLU A 110 -6.92 7.03 -6.80
CA GLU A 110 -6.91 7.57 -8.16
C GLU A 110 -7.76 8.85 -8.27
N GLN A 111 -8.90 8.90 -7.57
CA GLN A 111 -9.75 10.09 -7.51
C GLN A 111 -9.04 11.27 -6.83
N ASP A 112 -8.20 10.99 -5.82
CA ASP A 112 -7.43 12.02 -5.10
C ASP A 112 -6.35 12.70 -5.96
N LEU A 113 -6.10 12.22 -7.19
CA LEU A 113 -5.16 12.85 -8.12
C LEU A 113 -5.71 14.12 -8.80
N HIS A 114 -7.03 14.35 -8.74
CA HIS A 114 -7.68 15.51 -9.36
C HIS A 114 -7.28 15.71 -10.85
N ILE A 115 -7.20 14.61 -11.62
CA ILE A 115 -6.73 14.59 -13.02
C ILE A 115 -7.50 15.56 -13.93
N SER A 116 -8.77 15.83 -13.62
CA SER A 116 -9.62 16.79 -14.33
C SER A 116 -9.08 18.23 -14.28
N GLU A 117 -8.23 18.56 -13.31
CA GLU A 117 -7.65 19.89 -13.10
C GLU A 117 -6.31 20.09 -13.82
N LEU A 118 -5.74 19.03 -14.40
CA LEU A 118 -4.44 19.04 -15.06
C LEU A 118 -4.57 19.25 -16.58
N ASP A 119 -3.53 19.83 -17.20
CA ASP A 119 -3.35 19.77 -18.66
C ASP A 119 -3.44 18.30 -19.14
N PRO A 120 -4.04 18.00 -20.30
CA PRO A 120 -4.27 16.62 -20.71
C PRO A 120 -3.00 15.75 -20.74
N VAL A 121 -1.86 16.27 -21.20
CA VAL A 121 -0.60 15.52 -21.25
C VAL A 121 -0.10 15.22 -19.84
N GLU A 122 -0.16 16.21 -18.95
CA GLU A 122 0.23 16.04 -17.54
C GLU A 122 -0.73 15.15 -16.76
N GLY A 123 -2.03 15.22 -17.05
CA GLY A 123 -3.04 14.31 -16.51
C GLY A 123 -2.79 12.86 -16.93
N MET A 124 -2.44 12.63 -18.21
CA MET A 124 -2.12 11.29 -18.70
C MET A 124 -0.84 10.76 -18.06
N ARG A 125 0.18 11.61 -17.92
CA ARG A 125 1.39 11.29 -17.18
C ARG A 125 1.05 10.89 -15.74
N ALA A 126 0.30 11.72 -15.01
CA ALA A 126 -0.08 11.47 -13.62
C ALA A 126 -0.84 10.15 -13.45
N LEU A 127 -1.78 9.84 -14.36
CA LEU A 127 -2.53 8.57 -14.34
C LEU A 127 -1.62 7.34 -14.48
N VAL A 128 -0.72 7.36 -15.47
CA VAL A 128 0.20 6.25 -15.73
C VAL A 128 1.18 6.08 -14.58
N GLU A 129 1.70 7.19 -14.07
CA GLU A 129 2.62 7.24 -12.95
C GLU A 129 1.99 6.70 -11.67
N PHE A 130 0.77 7.11 -11.36
CA PHE A 130 0.00 6.59 -10.24
C PHE A 130 -0.22 5.08 -10.38
N THR A 131 -0.68 4.64 -11.55
CA THR A 131 -0.95 3.21 -11.80
C THR A 131 0.32 2.38 -11.60
N PHE A 132 1.45 2.85 -12.13
CA PHE A 132 2.76 2.22 -11.94
C PHE A 132 3.15 2.16 -10.46
N ASP A 133 3.07 3.30 -9.76
CA ASP A 133 3.51 3.43 -8.37
C ASP A 133 2.63 2.58 -7.43
N TYR A 134 1.33 2.50 -7.71
CA TYR A 134 0.40 1.67 -6.94
C TYR A 134 0.70 0.19 -7.10
N HIS A 135 0.84 -0.31 -8.33
CA HIS A 135 1.13 -1.73 -8.58
C HIS A 135 2.50 -2.14 -8.00
N ASP A 136 3.52 -1.28 -8.11
CA ASP A 136 4.85 -1.53 -7.57
C ASP A 136 4.85 -1.62 -6.02
N ARG A 137 4.09 -0.74 -5.36
CA ARG A 137 3.98 -0.71 -3.88
C ARG A 137 3.04 -1.79 -3.33
N GLN A 138 1.89 -2.01 -3.97
CA GLN A 138 0.84 -2.91 -3.53
C GLN A 138 0.94 -4.29 -4.21
N ARG A 139 2.00 -5.04 -3.88
CA ARG A 139 2.22 -6.39 -4.47
C ARG A 139 1.09 -7.36 -4.14
N ASP A 140 0.44 -7.20 -2.98
CA ASP A 140 -0.68 -8.05 -2.56
C ASP A 140 -1.89 -7.87 -3.49
N PHE A 141 -2.16 -6.65 -3.94
CA PHE A 141 -3.20 -6.37 -4.94
C PHE A 141 -2.95 -7.13 -6.24
N VAL A 142 -1.75 -7.03 -6.81
CA VAL A 142 -1.37 -7.73 -8.05
C VAL A 142 -1.53 -9.25 -7.91
N ARG A 143 -1.15 -9.80 -6.76
CA ARG A 143 -1.30 -11.24 -6.47
C ARG A 143 -2.77 -11.64 -6.34
N LEU A 144 -3.59 -10.87 -5.64
CA LEU A 144 -5.02 -11.12 -5.50
C LEU A 144 -5.74 -11.08 -6.85
N VAL A 145 -5.42 -10.10 -7.71
CA VAL A 145 -5.93 -10.06 -9.09
C VAL A 145 -5.53 -11.32 -9.86
N THR A 146 -4.27 -11.78 -9.72
CA THR A 146 -3.80 -13.01 -10.38
C THR A 146 -4.57 -14.25 -9.88
N ILE A 147 -4.79 -14.37 -8.57
CA ILE A 147 -5.55 -15.47 -7.97
C ILE A 147 -7.00 -15.43 -8.46
N GLU A 148 -7.59 -14.24 -8.53
CA GLU A 148 -8.97 -14.08 -8.98
C GLU A 148 -9.14 -14.40 -10.47
N ASN A 149 -8.13 -14.09 -11.30
CA ASN A 149 -8.10 -14.51 -12.71
C ASN A 149 -8.03 -16.04 -12.85
N ILE A 150 -7.30 -16.74 -11.98
CA ILE A 150 -7.30 -18.22 -11.94
C ILE A 150 -8.69 -18.75 -11.59
N HIS A 151 -9.43 -18.04 -10.73
CA HIS A 151 -10.82 -18.35 -10.39
C HIS A 151 -11.85 -17.86 -11.43
N GLY A 152 -11.42 -17.23 -12.52
CA GLY A 152 -12.31 -16.72 -13.56
C GLY A 152 -13.27 -15.64 -13.05
N ALA A 153 -12.80 -14.74 -12.17
CA ALA A 153 -13.57 -13.65 -11.59
C ALA A 153 -14.78 -14.05 -10.71
N LYS A 154 -14.91 -15.34 -10.36
CA LYS A 154 -16.04 -15.90 -9.60
C LYS A 154 -16.40 -15.13 -8.31
N TYR A 155 -15.41 -14.63 -7.57
CA TYR A 155 -15.63 -14.00 -6.28
C TYR A 155 -15.77 -12.49 -6.42
N VAL A 156 -15.02 -11.87 -7.33
CA VAL A 156 -15.13 -10.43 -7.57
C VAL A 156 -16.45 -10.07 -8.27
N GLU A 157 -17.02 -10.96 -9.08
CA GLU A 157 -18.37 -10.78 -9.66
C GLU A 157 -19.47 -10.64 -8.60
N GLN A 158 -19.26 -11.20 -7.41
CA GLN A 158 -20.21 -11.12 -6.29
C GLN A 158 -20.06 -9.82 -5.49
N VAL A 159 -18.97 -9.07 -5.70
CA VAL A 159 -18.74 -7.77 -5.07
C VAL A 159 -19.57 -6.70 -5.79
N LYS A 160 -20.68 -6.28 -5.16
CA LYS A 160 -21.66 -5.35 -5.75
C LYS A 160 -21.04 -4.04 -6.23
N THR A 161 -20.02 -3.53 -5.53
CA THR A 161 -19.38 -2.25 -5.83
C THR A 161 -18.33 -2.34 -6.94
N PHE A 162 -17.94 -3.54 -7.37
CA PHE A 162 -16.81 -3.76 -8.27
C PHE A 162 -17.01 -3.09 -9.64
N LYS A 163 -18.15 -3.33 -10.30
CA LYS A 163 -18.44 -2.75 -11.63
C LYS A 163 -18.49 -1.22 -11.57
N GLY A 164 -19.22 -0.66 -10.61
CA GLY A 164 -19.39 0.79 -10.47
C GLY A 164 -18.06 1.52 -10.26
N ARG A 165 -17.16 0.97 -9.44
CA ARG A 165 -15.84 1.57 -9.20
C ARG A 165 -14.91 1.51 -10.41
N ASN A 166 -14.99 0.47 -11.24
CA ASN A 166 -14.18 0.39 -12.46
C ASN A 166 -14.72 1.29 -13.58
N VAL A 167 -16.02 1.58 -13.62
CA VAL A 167 -16.57 2.59 -14.55
C VAL A 167 -15.97 3.97 -14.28
N THR A 168 -15.69 4.31 -13.02
CA THR A 168 -15.12 5.61 -12.64
C THR A 168 -13.76 5.89 -13.30
N VAL A 169 -12.84 4.90 -13.33
CA VAL A 169 -11.53 5.10 -13.98
C VAL A 169 -11.68 5.33 -15.48
N ILE A 170 -12.63 4.63 -16.11
CA ILE A 170 -12.89 4.76 -17.54
C ILE A 170 -13.44 6.15 -17.86
N HIS A 171 -14.38 6.67 -17.06
CA HIS A 171 -14.85 8.04 -17.21
C HIS A 171 -13.73 9.08 -17.05
N THR A 172 -12.77 8.86 -16.14
CA THR A 172 -11.60 9.74 -16.01
C THR A 172 -10.72 9.71 -17.27
N ILE A 173 -10.53 8.54 -17.86
CA ILE A 173 -9.77 8.40 -19.12
C ILE A 173 -10.53 9.03 -20.29
N GLU A 174 -11.84 8.82 -20.38
CA GLU A 174 -12.72 9.44 -21.38
C GLU A 174 -12.64 10.97 -21.35
N ASP A 175 -12.80 11.58 -20.16
CA ASP A 175 -12.68 13.03 -19.99
C ASP A 175 -11.30 13.52 -20.43
N LEU A 176 -10.25 12.84 -20.00
CA LEU A 176 -8.87 13.22 -20.29
C LEU A 176 -8.57 13.13 -21.80
N LEU A 177 -9.04 12.07 -22.46
CA LEU A 177 -8.94 11.91 -23.91
C LEU A 177 -9.71 13.01 -24.64
N ALA A 178 -10.96 13.27 -24.24
CA ALA A 178 -11.81 14.30 -24.85
C ALA A 178 -11.16 15.70 -24.77
N ARG A 179 -10.60 16.06 -23.60
CA ARG A 179 -9.89 17.34 -23.42
C ARG A 179 -8.63 17.43 -24.27
N GLY A 180 -7.82 16.37 -24.32
CA GLY A 180 -6.61 16.35 -25.14
C GLY A 180 -6.89 16.36 -26.65
N ILE A 181 -7.99 15.74 -27.10
CA ILE A 181 -8.46 15.83 -28.48
C ILE A 181 -8.90 17.27 -28.80
N ALA A 182 -9.68 17.90 -27.93
CA ALA A 182 -10.12 19.28 -28.11
C ALA A 182 -8.94 20.28 -28.15
N ALA A 183 -7.88 20.01 -27.39
CA ALA A 183 -6.63 20.76 -27.40
C ALA A 183 -5.71 20.42 -28.60
N GLY A 184 -6.07 19.45 -29.43
CA GLY A 184 -5.24 18.98 -30.55
C GLY A 184 -3.97 18.23 -30.14
N GLN A 185 -3.86 17.83 -28.87
CA GLN A 185 -2.71 17.12 -28.30
C GLN A 185 -2.81 15.60 -28.51
N PHE A 186 -4.03 15.04 -28.50
CA PHE A 186 -4.29 13.61 -28.60
C PHE A 186 -5.00 13.21 -29.91
N ARG A 187 -4.74 11.99 -30.37
CA ARG A 187 -5.49 11.34 -31.46
C ARG A 187 -6.88 10.91 -30.99
N SER A 188 -7.83 10.78 -31.92
CA SER A 188 -9.26 10.63 -31.63
C SER A 188 -9.82 9.20 -31.78
N ASP A 189 -8.98 8.23 -32.12
CA ASP A 189 -9.37 6.85 -32.44
C ASP A 189 -8.97 5.85 -31.34
N ILE A 190 -8.77 6.35 -30.11
CA ILE A 190 -8.42 5.52 -28.96
C ILE A 190 -9.68 5.19 -28.17
N ASP A 191 -9.93 3.90 -27.97
CA ASP A 191 -10.91 3.44 -27.01
C ASP A 191 -10.37 3.59 -25.55
N PRO A 192 -11.14 4.21 -24.64
CA PRO A 192 -10.72 4.41 -23.24
C PRO A 192 -10.43 3.11 -22.48
N ILE A 193 -11.18 2.04 -22.74
CA ILE A 193 -11.01 0.73 -22.10
C ILE A 193 -9.72 0.08 -22.63
N ASP A 194 -9.46 0.16 -23.92
CA ASP A 194 -8.22 -0.36 -24.52
C ASP A 194 -6.99 0.40 -23.98
N LEU A 195 -7.09 1.71 -23.80
CA LEU A 195 -6.02 2.49 -23.17
C LEU A 195 -5.82 2.06 -21.71
N HIS A 196 -6.90 1.88 -20.94
CA HIS A 196 -6.82 1.38 -19.57
C HIS A 196 -6.17 0.00 -19.50
N LEU A 197 -6.55 -0.91 -20.41
CA LEU A 197 -5.99 -2.24 -20.54
C LEU A 197 -4.48 -2.17 -20.81
N MET A 198 -4.04 -1.30 -21.73
CA MET A 198 -2.62 -1.14 -22.07
C MET A 198 -1.80 -0.59 -20.89
N ILE A 199 -2.27 0.48 -20.23
CA ILE A 199 -1.62 1.08 -19.06
C ILE A 199 -1.48 0.03 -17.95
N SER A 200 -2.60 -0.65 -17.64
CA SER A 200 -2.65 -1.68 -16.59
C SER A 200 -1.72 -2.85 -16.92
N SER A 201 -1.70 -3.32 -18.17
CA SER A 201 -0.86 -4.45 -18.60
C SER A 201 0.62 -4.16 -18.42
N LEU A 202 1.09 -2.98 -18.86
CA LEU A 202 2.49 -2.58 -18.73
C LEU A 202 2.94 -2.46 -17.26
N CYS A 203 2.08 -1.91 -16.40
CA CYS A 203 2.36 -1.77 -14.97
C CYS A 203 2.29 -3.10 -14.24
N PHE A 204 1.26 -3.90 -14.50
CA PHE A 204 0.98 -5.18 -13.85
C PHE A 204 2.07 -6.21 -14.13
N HIS A 205 2.49 -6.35 -15.39
CA HIS A 205 3.45 -7.39 -15.81
C HIS A 205 4.77 -7.30 -15.03
N ARG A 206 5.23 -6.09 -14.73
CA ARG A 206 6.44 -5.84 -13.95
C ARG A 206 6.41 -6.51 -12.57
N VAL A 207 5.24 -6.67 -11.98
CA VAL A 207 5.05 -7.22 -10.64
C VAL A 207 4.51 -8.65 -10.70
N GLY A 208 3.45 -8.88 -11.48
CA GLY A 208 2.76 -10.17 -11.57
C GLY A 208 3.61 -11.27 -12.20
N ASN A 209 4.47 -10.91 -13.17
CA ASN A 209 5.31 -11.87 -13.89
C ASN A 209 6.77 -11.84 -13.43
N ARG A 210 7.09 -11.14 -12.33
CA ARG A 210 8.47 -10.90 -11.90
C ARG A 210 9.30 -12.18 -11.71
N HIS A 211 8.66 -13.25 -11.23
CA HIS A 211 9.32 -14.53 -10.97
C HIS A 211 9.60 -15.29 -12.27
N THR A 212 8.61 -15.42 -13.15
CA THR A 212 8.76 -16.13 -14.42
C THR A 212 9.67 -15.36 -15.37
N PHE A 213 9.51 -14.04 -15.46
CA PHE A 213 10.39 -13.17 -16.25
C PHE A 213 11.82 -13.19 -15.72
N GLY A 214 12.00 -13.12 -14.39
CA GLY A 214 13.31 -13.21 -13.74
C GLY A 214 14.02 -14.53 -14.04
N THR A 215 13.31 -15.65 -13.96
CA THR A 215 13.85 -16.97 -14.31
C THR A 215 14.19 -17.07 -15.80
N ALA A 216 13.32 -16.57 -16.68
CA ALA A 216 13.51 -16.68 -18.13
C ALA A 216 14.66 -15.82 -18.67
N PHE A 217 14.85 -14.61 -18.12
CA PHE A 217 15.77 -13.61 -18.67
C PHE A 217 16.90 -13.19 -17.71
N GLY A 218 17.01 -13.82 -16.55
CA GLY A 218 18.02 -13.51 -15.54
C GLY A 218 17.87 -12.12 -14.91
N ARG A 219 16.70 -11.48 -15.02
CA ARG A 219 16.45 -10.11 -14.58
C ARG A 219 15.07 -9.97 -13.95
N ASP A 220 15.02 -9.75 -12.64
CA ASP A 220 13.76 -9.41 -11.95
C ASP A 220 13.30 -8.00 -12.37
N PRO A 221 12.17 -7.86 -13.10
CA PRO A 221 11.67 -6.56 -13.53
C PRO A 221 11.20 -5.68 -12.35
N SER A 222 10.94 -6.29 -11.18
CA SER A 222 10.56 -5.61 -9.95
C SER A 222 11.74 -5.02 -9.15
N HIS A 223 12.98 -5.27 -9.58
CA HIS A 223 14.17 -4.84 -8.86
C HIS A 223 14.24 -3.29 -8.73
N PRO A 224 14.58 -2.72 -7.53
CA PRO A 224 14.54 -1.28 -7.29
C PRO A 224 15.37 -0.43 -8.26
N ARG A 225 16.55 -0.93 -8.67
CA ARG A 225 17.43 -0.27 -9.67
C ARG A 225 16.75 -0.02 -11.02
N LEU A 226 15.70 -0.78 -11.35
CA LEU A 226 15.00 -0.68 -12.63
C LEU A 226 13.77 0.23 -12.56
N ARG A 227 13.34 0.58 -11.35
CA ARG A 227 12.07 1.26 -11.10
C ARG A 227 11.94 2.57 -11.85
N ALA A 228 12.91 3.49 -11.67
CA ALA A 228 12.89 4.80 -12.32
C ALA A 228 12.88 4.68 -13.85
N ARG A 229 13.72 3.79 -14.40
CA ARG A 229 13.79 3.53 -15.84
C ARG A 229 12.47 2.98 -16.40
N HIS A 230 11.87 1.99 -15.74
CA HIS A 230 10.61 1.39 -16.21
C HIS A 230 9.44 2.37 -16.08
N ARG A 231 9.37 3.16 -15.00
CA ARG A 231 8.37 4.21 -14.83
C ARG A 231 8.42 5.21 -15.98
N ALA A 232 9.60 5.75 -16.27
CA ALA A 232 9.80 6.69 -17.39
C ALA A 232 9.47 6.06 -18.76
N MET A 233 9.91 4.81 -18.98
CA MET A 233 9.66 4.08 -20.22
C MET A 233 8.16 3.84 -20.49
N ILE A 234 7.40 3.45 -19.47
CA ILE A 234 5.96 3.20 -19.62
C ILE A 234 5.22 4.52 -19.86
N VAL A 235 5.57 5.58 -19.13
CA VAL A 235 5.00 6.91 -19.34
C VAL A 235 5.28 7.41 -20.76
N ASP A 236 6.52 7.32 -21.23
CA ASP A 236 6.89 7.73 -22.60
C ASP A 236 6.12 6.92 -23.65
N ALA A 237 6.00 5.59 -23.47
CA ALA A 237 5.27 4.73 -24.40
C ALA A 237 3.79 5.13 -24.50
N ILE A 238 3.12 5.37 -23.37
CA ILE A 238 1.71 5.78 -23.36
C ILE A 238 1.53 7.17 -23.96
N LEU A 239 2.38 8.14 -23.60
CA LEU A 239 2.28 9.50 -24.13
C LEU A 239 2.51 9.55 -25.64
N ARG A 240 3.46 8.77 -26.16
CA ARG A 240 3.66 8.63 -27.61
C ARG A 240 2.47 7.97 -28.29
N PHE A 241 1.86 6.97 -27.65
CA PHE A 241 0.69 6.28 -28.20
C PHE A 241 -0.51 7.22 -28.33
N VAL A 242 -0.77 8.06 -27.32
CA VAL A 242 -1.94 8.97 -27.33
C VAL A 242 -1.72 10.23 -28.16
N LYS A 243 -0.47 10.60 -28.47
CA LYS A 243 -0.15 11.83 -29.19
C LYS A 243 -0.83 11.85 -30.57
N LYS A 244 -1.34 13.01 -30.98
CA LYS A 244 -1.79 13.25 -32.34
C LYS A 244 -0.59 13.17 -33.32
N ASP A 245 -0.77 12.45 -34.42
CA ASP A 245 0.20 12.44 -35.52
C ASP A 245 0.22 13.82 -36.20
N ASP A 246 1.42 14.31 -36.52
CA ASP A 246 1.65 15.59 -37.20
C ASP A 246 1.23 15.56 -38.67
#